data_AF-W1NVC3-F1
#
_entry.id   AF-W1NVC3-F1
#
_cell.length_a   1.000
_cell.length_b   1.000
_cell.length_c   1.000
_cell.angle_alpha   90.00
_cell.angle_beta   90.00
_cell.angle_gamma   90.00
#
_symmetry.space_group_name_H-M   'P 1'
#
loop_
_entity.id
_entity.type
_entity.pdbx_description
1 polymer ?
#
loop_
_entity_poly.entity_id
_entity_poly.type
_entity_poly.pdbx_seq_one_letter_code
_entity_poly.pdbx_strand_id
1 'polypeptide(L)'
;MKLIKSEDICVWARCIADECSWQVHCWRVNTTKFFKVKNFINVHSCAGGIVRVHQPLARSHWVATWRGKEAAQEINEGSHVKPHEDLAKYLHKIRITNPETVTIIQTDNHDRFETFLKGRYNNILLTVVGVDANEHIFPIVYAVVESENTPSWTWFLELLNAQFRERPDLPILAIVSYCQKGLQVAIEKVFPTSEHDYCMNHLANNFKKSYRNLVLTKLYWKATCALSISDFDEYITKIKSANAEAYD
;
A
#
# COMPACT_ATOMS: atom_id res chain seq x y z
N MET A 1 22.81 -16.20 -20.84
CA MET A 1 21.91 -15.91 -21.99
C MET A 1 22.50 -14.72 -22.74
N LYS A 2 22.48 -14.72 -24.07
CA LYS A 2 22.95 -13.64 -24.93
C LYS A 2 21.76 -13.04 -25.68
N LEU A 3 21.60 -11.72 -25.62
CA LEU A 3 20.61 -10.98 -26.41
C LEU A 3 21.14 -10.81 -27.82
N ILE A 4 20.38 -11.24 -28.83
CA ILE A 4 20.74 -11.10 -30.23
C ILE A 4 20.12 -9.81 -30.79
N LYS A 5 18.86 -9.54 -30.44
CA LYS A 5 18.13 -8.34 -30.85
C LYS A 5 17.15 -7.90 -29.76
N SER A 6 17.13 -6.61 -29.43
CA SER A 6 16.25 -6.02 -28.42
C SER A 6 15.77 -4.65 -28.91
N GLU A 7 14.59 -4.62 -29.51
CA GLU A 7 13.86 -3.40 -29.90
C GLU A 7 12.56 -3.32 -29.10
N ASP A 8 11.94 -2.14 -29.02
CA ASP A 8 10.67 -1.92 -28.29
C ASP A 8 9.53 -2.85 -28.73
N ILE A 9 9.64 -3.43 -29.92
CA ILE A 9 8.64 -4.30 -30.55
C ILE A 9 9.03 -5.78 -30.54
N CYS A 10 10.31 -6.12 -30.30
CA CYS A 10 10.82 -7.48 -30.52
C CYS A 10 12.03 -7.79 -29.62
N VAL A 11 12.00 -8.96 -28.98
CA VAL A 11 13.12 -9.48 -28.17
C VAL A 11 13.52 -10.86 -28.68
N TRP A 12 14.80 -11.05 -28.98
CA TRP A 12 15.38 -12.34 -29.37
C TRP A 12 16.63 -12.66 -28.55
N ALA A 13 16.60 -13.80 -27.85
CA ALA A 13 17.67 -14.27 -26.99
C ALA A 13 18.04 -15.75 -27.25
N ARG A 14 19.33 -16.08 -27.06
CA ARG A 14 19.86 -17.46 -27.11
C ARG A 14 20.70 -17.81 -25.89
N CYS A 15 21.01 -19.09 -25.72
CA CYS A 15 21.95 -19.53 -24.69
C CYS A 15 23.34 -18.92 -24.93
N ILE A 16 24.11 -18.76 -23.85
CA ILE A 16 25.47 -18.24 -23.90
C ILE A 16 26.48 -19.27 -24.42
N ALA A 17 26.20 -20.57 -24.22
CA ALA A 17 27.02 -21.65 -24.73
C ALA A 17 26.94 -21.67 -26.27
N ASP A 18 28.10 -21.80 -26.92
CA ASP A 18 28.19 -21.92 -28.36
C ASP A 18 27.54 -23.22 -28.83
N GLU A 19 26.88 -23.15 -29.98
CA GLU A 19 26.10 -24.26 -30.59
C GLU A 19 24.96 -24.82 -29.72
N CYS A 20 24.50 -24.05 -28.72
CA CYS A 20 23.35 -24.43 -27.92
C CYS A 20 22.03 -24.14 -28.63
N SER A 21 21.15 -25.13 -28.71
CA SER A 21 19.86 -25.05 -29.40
C SER A 21 18.78 -24.20 -28.69
N TRP A 22 19.02 -23.79 -27.44
CA TRP A 22 18.05 -23.01 -26.67
C TRP A 22 17.95 -21.57 -27.18
N GLN A 23 16.72 -21.14 -27.47
CA GLN A 23 16.41 -19.78 -27.92
C GLN A 23 14.95 -19.38 -27.69
N VAL A 24 14.70 -18.08 -27.56
CA VAL A 24 13.37 -17.50 -27.41
C VAL A 24 13.22 -16.22 -28.23
N HIS A 25 12.11 -16.11 -28.97
CA HIS A 25 11.78 -14.97 -29.82
C HIS A 25 10.36 -14.47 -29.53
N CYS A 26 10.27 -13.20 -29.13
CA CYS A 26 9.06 -12.57 -28.61
C CYS A 26 8.74 -11.26 -29.35
N TRP A 27 7.45 -10.97 -29.48
CA TRP A 27 6.93 -9.75 -30.12
C TRP A 27 5.99 -9.01 -29.18
N ARG A 28 6.08 -7.67 -29.13
CA ARG A 28 5.16 -6.87 -28.32
C ARG A 28 3.76 -6.94 -28.90
N VAL A 29 2.76 -7.14 -28.04
CA VAL A 29 1.35 -7.05 -28.42
C VAL A 29 0.98 -5.58 -28.49
N ASN A 30 0.43 -5.14 -29.64
CA ASN A 30 0.03 -3.76 -29.87
C ASN A 30 -0.83 -3.22 -28.73
N THR A 31 -0.67 -1.92 -28.44
CA THR A 31 -1.36 -1.18 -27.36
C THR A 31 -1.12 -1.69 -25.94
N THR A 32 -0.21 -2.64 -25.72
CA THR A 32 0.14 -3.16 -24.39
C THR A 32 1.65 -3.21 -24.16
N LYS A 33 2.05 -3.36 -22.89
CA LYS A 33 3.45 -3.63 -22.52
C LYS A 33 3.80 -5.13 -22.57
N PHE A 34 2.86 -5.99 -22.96
CA PHE A 34 3.05 -7.45 -22.95
C PHE A 34 3.71 -7.93 -24.23
N PHE A 35 4.55 -8.97 -24.12
CA PHE A 35 5.16 -9.65 -25.25
C PHE A 35 4.56 -11.04 -25.42
N LYS A 36 4.18 -11.38 -26.65
CA LYS A 36 3.76 -12.72 -27.05
C LYS A 36 4.98 -13.51 -27.53
N VAL A 37 5.17 -14.70 -26.98
CA VAL A 37 6.19 -15.65 -27.46
C VAL A 37 5.79 -16.17 -28.83
N LYS A 38 6.62 -15.95 -29.85
CA LYS A 38 6.38 -16.41 -31.23
C LYS A 38 7.07 -17.75 -31.49
N ASN A 39 8.30 -17.91 -31.01
CA ASN A 39 9.05 -19.17 -31.12
C ASN A 39 9.87 -19.40 -29.85
N PHE A 40 9.88 -20.64 -29.35
CA PHE A 40 10.60 -21.03 -28.16
C PHE A 40 11.13 -22.45 -28.27
N ILE A 41 12.45 -22.59 -28.31
CA ILE A 41 13.13 -23.89 -28.25
C ILE A 41 13.65 -24.06 -26.82
N ASN A 42 12.93 -24.86 -26.04
CA ASN A 42 13.20 -25.06 -24.62
C ASN A 42 14.12 -26.27 -24.34
N VAL A 43 15.05 -26.54 -25.23
CA VAL A 43 16.01 -27.64 -25.10
C VAL A 43 17.40 -27.04 -25.11
N HIS A 44 18.20 -27.34 -24.08
CA HIS A 44 19.61 -27.04 -24.07
C HIS A 44 20.38 -28.25 -24.58
N SER A 45 21.11 -28.11 -25.69
CA SER A 45 22.07 -29.12 -26.14
C SER A 45 23.38 -29.11 -25.34
N CYS A 46 23.63 -28.06 -24.54
CA CYS A 46 24.82 -27.94 -23.70
C CYS A 46 24.73 -28.66 -22.34
N ALA A 47 23.68 -29.45 -22.09
CA ALA A 47 23.48 -30.15 -20.82
C ALA A 47 24.13 -31.54 -20.82
N GLY A 48 25.46 -31.57 -20.79
CA GLY A 48 26.26 -32.74 -20.48
C GLY A 48 27.40 -32.37 -19.53
N GLY A 49 27.19 -32.54 -18.22
CA GLY A 49 28.24 -32.37 -17.21
C GLY A 49 27.85 -31.55 -15.97
N ILE A 50 27.08 -32.15 -15.06
CA ILE A 50 27.33 -32.25 -13.61
C ILE A 50 26.12 -32.94 -12.96
N VAL A 51 26.43 -33.97 -12.19
CA VAL A 51 25.55 -34.99 -11.61
C VAL A 51 24.68 -34.42 -10.49
N ARG A 52 23.46 -34.96 -10.41
CA ARG A 52 22.39 -34.67 -9.45
C ARG A 52 22.80 -34.95 -8.00
N VAL A 53 22.51 -34.03 -7.08
CA VAL A 53 22.13 -34.38 -5.70
C VAL A 53 20.66 -33.99 -5.53
N HIS A 54 19.87 -34.96 -5.07
CA HIS A 54 18.41 -34.87 -4.90
C HIS A 54 18.01 -33.68 -4.01
N GLN A 55 17.24 -32.74 -4.57
CA GLN A 55 16.25 -31.93 -3.85
C GLN A 55 15.01 -31.74 -4.75
N PRO A 56 13.79 -31.72 -4.20
CA PRO A 56 12.55 -31.78 -4.97
C PRO A 56 12.35 -30.51 -5.82
N LEU A 57 12.76 -30.63 -7.09
CA LEU A 57 12.34 -29.90 -8.29
C LEU A 57 11.52 -28.61 -8.10
N ALA A 58 12.20 -27.47 -7.93
CA ALA A 58 11.79 -26.27 -8.66
C ALA A 58 12.38 -26.38 -10.07
N ARG A 59 11.55 -26.72 -11.07
CA ARG A 59 12.01 -26.84 -12.47
C ARG A 59 12.71 -25.53 -12.88
N SER A 60 13.79 -25.61 -13.66
CA SER A 60 14.47 -24.43 -14.24
C SER A 60 13.51 -23.46 -14.94
N HIS A 61 12.42 -24.00 -15.51
CA HIS A 61 11.26 -23.25 -16.00
C HIS A 61 10.61 -22.37 -14.92
N TRP A 62 10.41 -22.85 -13.69
CA TRP A 62 9.87 -22.07 -12.58
C TRP A 62 10.81 -20.92 -12.19
N VAL A 63 12.12 -21.19 -12.09
CA VAL A 63 13.12 -20.15 -11.77
C VAL A 63 13.29 -19.14 -12.90
N ALA A 64 13.25 -19.57 -14.16
CA ALA A 64 13.36 -18.69 -15.32
C ALA A 64 12.07 -17.89 -15.58
N THR A 65 10.90 -18.48 -15.35
CA THR A 65 9.61 -17.77 -15.41
C THR A 65 9.48 -16.80 -14.25
N TRP A 66 9.97 -17.16 -13.06
CA TRP A 66 10.05 -16.28 -11.91
C TRP A 66 11.04 -15.13 -12.15
N ARG A 67 12.27 -15.41 -12.63
CA ARG A 67 13.25 -14.35 -12.95
C ARG A 67 12.82 -13.47 -14.12
N GLY A 68 12.12 -14.03 -15.10
CA GLY A 68 11.54 -13.27 -16.22
C GLY A 68 10.35 -12.42 -15.77
N LYS A 69 9.51 -12.94 -14.86
CA LYS A 69 8.47 -12.16 -14.19
C LYS A 69 9.08 -11.04 -13.35
N GLU A 70 10.12 -11.32 -12.56
CA GLU A 70 10.84 -10.33 -11.75
C GLU A 70 11.45 -9.24 -12.61
N ALA A 71 12.16 -9.57 -13.69
CA ALA A 71 12.74 -8.58 -14.60
C ALA A 71 11.66 -7.75 -15.33
N ALA A 72 10.56 -8.39 -15.74
CA ALA A 72 9.42 -7.68 -16.32
C ALA A 72 8.71 -6.78 -15.29
N GLN A 73 8.70 -7.20 -14.02
CA GLN A 73 8.13 -6.46 -12.90
C GLN A 73 9.04 -5.28 -12.51
N GLU A 74 10.37 -5.44 -12.49
CA GLU A 74 11.36 -4.35 -12.36
C GLU A 74 11.25 -3.31 -13.48
N ILE A 75 10.98 -3.75 -14.72
CA ILE A 75 10.76 -2.84 -15.86
C ILE A 75 9.43 -2.09 -15.73
N ASN A 76 8.40 -2.71 -15.14
CA ASN A 76 7.06 -2.12 -15.05
C ASN A 76 6.85 -1.29 -13.78
N GLU A 77 7.55 -1.61 -12.69
CA GLU A 77 7.54 -0.92 -11.39
C GLU A 77 8.66 0.14 -11.28
N GLY A 78 9.66 0.09 -12.18
CA GLY A 78 10.88 0.89 -12.12
C GLY A 78 11.96 0.17 -11.29
N SER A 79 13.23 0.40 -11.64
CA SER A 79 14.38 -0.12 -10.87
C SER A 79 14.21 0.23 -9.39
N HIS A 80 14.26 -0.77 -8.50
CA HIS A 80 14.18 -0.61 -7.04
C HIS A 80 15.23 0.35 -6.43
N VAL A 81 16.21 0.79 -7.22
CA VAL A 81 17.28 1.71 -6.80
C VAL A 81 16.95 3.18 -7.11
N LYS A 82 16.07 3.46 -8.08
CA LYS A 82 15.71 4.83 -8.50
C LYS A 82 14.73 5.61 -7.59
N PRO A 83 13.81 4.99 -6.81
CA PRO A 83 12.89 5.71 -5.94
C PRO A 83 13.59 6.54 -4.86
N HIS A 84 14.82 6.18 -4.47
CA HIS A 84 15.57 6.83 -3.41
C HIS A 84 15.88 8.30 -3.73
N GLU A 85 16.40 8.56 -4.92
CA GLU A 85 16.72 9.91 -5.34
C GLU A 85 15.46 10.74 -5.53
N ASP A 86 14.41 10.16 -6.12
CA ASP A 86 13.19 10.90 -6.45
C ASP A 86 12.37 11.23 -5.20
N LEU A 87 12.31 10.32 -4.22
CA LEU A 87 11.68 10.60 -2.93
C LEU A 87 12.50 11.63 -2.14
N ALA A 88 13.83 11.49 -2.06
CA ALA A 88 14.67 12.48 -1.41
C ALA A 88 14.55 13.87 -2.09
N LYS A 89 14.54 13.93 -3.42
CA LYS A 89 14.30 15.15 -4.21
C LYS A 89 12.90 15.72 -3.96
N TYR A 90 11.88 14.88 -3.87
CA TYR A 90 10.51 15.29 -3.57
C TYR A 90 10.39 15.89 -2.16
N LEU A 91 10.93 15.21 -1.14
CA LEU A 91 10.95 15.70 0.23
C LEU A 91 11.75 17.00 0.36
N HIS A 92 12.89 17.09 -0.33
CA HIS A 92 13.68 18.34 -0.39
C HIS A 92 12.88 19.48 -1.02
N LYS A 93 12.15 19.23 -2.12
CA LYS A 93 11.26 20.22 -2.73
C LYS A 93 10.12 20.64 -1.81
N ILE A 94 9.54 19.70 -1.05
CA ILE A 94 8.52 20.02 -0.05
C ILE A 94 9.10 20.96 1.01
N ARG A 95 10.28 20.66 1.56
CA ARG A 95 10.94 21.52 2.55
C ARG A 95 11.24 22.92 2.01
N ILE A 96 11.67 23.04 0.74
CA ILE A 96 11.89 24.36 0.13
C ILE A 96 10.57 25.12 -0.03
N THR A 97 9.49 24.42 -0.40
CA THR A 97 8.18 25.02 -0.65
C THR A 97 7.46 25.39 0.65
N ASN A 98 7.69 24.61 1.71
CA ASN A 98 7.14 24.83 3.05
C ASN A 98 8.23 24.53 4.10
N PRO A 99 9.04 25.55 4.50
CA PRO A 99 10.21 25.40 5.37
C PRO A 99 9.97 24.69 6.70
N GLU A 100 8.76 24.80 7.25
CA GLU A 100 8.36 24.16 8.52
C GLU A 100 8.01 22.67 8.35
N THR A 101 8.07 22.12 7.13
CA THR A 101 7.73 20.70 6.90
C THR A 101 8.82 19.77 7.42
N VAL A 102 8.45 18.92 8.38
CA VAL A 102 9.31 17.82 8.83
C VAL A 102 9.16 16.62 7.89
N THR A 103 10.25 16.21 7.26
CA THR A 103 10.30 14.98 6.47
C THR A 103 11.27 13.99 7.09
N ILE A 104 10.80 12.81 7.48
CA ILE A 104 11.62 11.77 8.10
C ILE A 104 11.68 10.58 7.15
N ILE A 105 12.90 10.14 6.84
CA ILE A 105 13.16 8.89 6.16
C ILE A 105 13.85 7.99 7.18
N GLN A 106 13.24 6.86 7.52
CA GLN A 106 13.90 5.81 8.27
C GLN A 106 14.54 4.81 7.30
N THR A 107 15.83 4.56 7.52
CA THR A 107 16.61 3.54 6.82
C THR A 107 17.09 2.48 7.80
N ASP A 108 17.27 1.25 7.31
CA ASP A 108 17.91 0.19 8.06
C ASP A 108 19.40 0.50 8.29
N ASN A 109 20.09 -0.35 9.06
CA ASN A 109 21.53 -0.23 9.35
C ASN A 109 22.44 -0.28 8.09
N HIS A 110 21.87 -0.47 6.90
CA HIS A 110 22.58 -0.49 5.62
C HIS A 110 22.10 0.65 4.69
N ASP A 111 21.48 1.71 5.23
CA ASP A 111 20.94 2.85 4.48
C ASP A 111 19.88 2.48 3.43
N ARG A 112 19.18 1.36 3.62
CA ARG A 112 18.05 0.95 2.76
C ARG A 112 16.75 1.39 3.41
N PHE A 113 15.79 1.89 2.64
CA PHE A 113 14.44 2.12 3.16
C PHE A 113 13.91 0.79 3.72
N GLU A 114 13.44 0.78 4.96
CA GLU A 114 12.82 -0.42 5.54
C GLU A 114 11.57 -0.85 4.76
N THR A 115 10.91 0.08 4.03
CA THR A 115 9.69 -0.23 3.28
C THR A 115 9.61 0.48 1.92
N PHE A 116 9.66 -0.30 0.83
CA PHE A 116 9.38 0.18 -0.53
C PHE A 116 7.87 0.19 -0.80
N LEU A 117 7.31 1.32 -1.24
CA LEU A 117 5.89 1.41 -1.65
C LEU A 117 5.51 0.53 -2.86
N LYS A 118 6.49 -0.09 -3.55
CA LYS A 118 6.27 -1.22 -4.46
C LYS A 118 7.45 -2.21 -4.39
N GLY A 119 7.19 -3.34 -3.75
CA GLY A 119 8.08 -4.49 -3.58
C GLY A 119 7.31 -5.63 -2.90
N ARG A 120 7.92 -6.81 -2.69
CA ARG A 120 7.30 -8.03 -2.13
C ARG A 120 6.60 -7.90 -0.76
N TYR A 121 6.67 -6.73 -0.12
CA TYR A 121 6.16 -6.46 1.21
C TYR A 121 4.89 -5.60 1.09
N ASN A 122 3.79 -6.05 1.70
CA ASN A 122 2.50 -5.35 1.73
C ASN A 122 2.56 -4.13 2.64
N ASN A 123 3.31 -3.11 2.23
CA ASN A 123 3.46 -1.87 3.00
C ASN A 123 2.16 -1.06 2.95
N ILE A 124 1.87 -0.37 4.05
CA ILE A 124 0.65 0.40 4.24
C ILE A 124 1.00 1.87 4.34
N LEU A 125 0.29 2.70 3.57
CA LEU A 125 0.39 4.15 3.65
C LEU A 125 -0.58 4.66 4.71
N LEU A 126 -0.03 5.18 5.81
CA LEU A 126 -0.78 5.92 6.82
C LEU A 126 -0.81 7.39 6.42
N THR A 127 -1.93 8.06 6.63
CA THR A 127 -2.08 9.49 6.32
C THR A 127 -3.02 10.14 7.32
N VAL A 128 -2.65 11.34 7.78
CA VAL A 128 -3.53 12.25 8.51
C VAL A 128 -3.74 13.47 7.66
N VAL A 129 -4.99 13.85 7.52
CA VAL A 129 -5.41 15.09 6.84
C VAL A 129 -6.03 16.02 7.87
N GLY A 130 -5.80 17.31 7.70
CA GLY A 130 -6.48 18.38 8.41
C GLY A 130 -7.56 19.00 7.54
N VAL A 131 -8.46 19.72 8.20
CA VAL A 131 -9.43 20.60 7.54
C VAL A 131 -9.12 22.02 8.01
N ASP A 132 -8.95 22.95 7.07
CA ASP A 132 -8.70 24.35 7.40
C ASP A 132 -10.00 25.13 7.64
N ALA A 133 -9.89 26.41 8.01
CA ALA A 133 -11.05 27.27 8.25
C ALA A 133 -11.89 27.54 6.98
N ASN A 134 -11.38 27.19 5.80
CA ASN A 134 -12.08 27.29 4.52
C ASN A 134 -12.61 25.92 4.05
N GLU A 135 -12.68 24.93 4.95
CA GLU A 135 -13.13 23.56 4.66
C GLU A 135 -12.25 22.80 3.65
N HIS A 136 -11.04 23.27 3.39
CA HIS A 136 -10.12 22.54 2.53
C HIS A 136 -9.44 21.42 3.29
N ILE A 137 -9.41 20.24 2.66
CA ILE A 137 -8.67 19.08 3.16
C ILE A 137 -7.22 19.21 2.71
N PHE A 138 -6.28 19.16 3.65
CA PHE A 138 -4.85 19.18 3.35
C PHE A 138 -4.11 18.09 4.14
N PRO A 139 -3.12 17.42 3.54
CA PRO A 139 -2.33 16.42 4.26
C PRO A 139 -1.46 17.09 5.33
N ILE A 140 -1.48 16.54 6.55
CA ILE A 140 -0.61 16.98 7.65
C ILE A 140 0.62 16.07 7.71
N VAL A 141 0.41 14.75 7.75
CA VAL A 141 1.50 13.77 7.83
C VAL A 141 1.14 12.51 7.04
N TYR A 142 2.15 11.88 6.44
CA TYR A 142 2.06 10.58 5.81
C TYR A 142 3.25 9.72 6.22
N ALA A 143 3.04 8.42 6.35
CA ALA A 143 4.09 7.47 6.64
C ALA A 143 3.83 6.13 5.96
N VAL A 144 4.89 5.42 5.63
CA VAL A 144 4.82 4.06 5.09
C VAL A 144 5.24 3.12 6.20
N VAL A 145 4.38 2.17 6.53
CA VAL A 145 4.61 1.19 7.59
C VAL A 145 4.47 -0.23 7.08
N GLU A 146 5.08 -1.18 7.76
CA GLU A 146 5.01 -2.60 7.40
C GLU A 146 3.62 -3.20 7.64
N SER A 147 2.89 -2.72 8.66
CA SER A 147 1.53 -3.18 8.98
C SER A 147 0.77 -2.20 9.89
N GLU A 148 -0.56 -2.30 9.88
CA GLU A 148 -1.46 -1.54 10.76
C GLU A 148 -1.56 -2.23 12.13
N ASN A 149 -0.55 -2.01 12.97
CA ASN A 149 -0.51 -2.52 14.35
C ASN A 149 -0.33 -1.38 15.37
N THR A 150 -0.56 -1.65 16.65
CA THR A 150 -0.47 -0.64 17.72
C THR A 150 0.90 0.04 17.77
N PRO A 151 2.06 -0.66 17.71
CA PRO A 151 3.37 -0.02 17.60
C PRO A 151 3.50 0.97 16.43
N SER A 152 3.14 0.55 15.22
CA SER A 152 3.23 1.39 14.01
C SER A 152 2.34 2.63 14.11
N TRP A 153 1.12 2.47 14.64
CA TRP A 153 0.22 3.59 14.91
C TRP A 153 0.75 4.54 15.98
N THR A 154 1.29 4.00 17.08
CA THR A 154 1.85 4.80 18.18
C THR A 154 3.01 5.65 17.67
N TRP A 155 3.95 5.04 16.95
CA TRP A 155 5.09 5.75 16.37
C TRP A 155 4.64 6.85 15.41
N PHE A 156 3.69 6.55 14.51
CA PHE A 156 3.17 7.54 13.56
C PHE A 156 2.47 8.72 14.26
N LEU A 157 1.68 8.45 15.29
CA LEU A 157 1.01 9.49 16.07
C LEU A 157 1.99 10.29 16.95
N GLU A 158 3.08 9.69 17.44
CA GLU A 158 4.14 10.40 18.17
C GLU A 158 4.84 11.43 17.26
N LEU A 159 5.06 11.08 15.98
CA LEU A 159 5.58 12.03 14.99
C LEU A 159 4.63 13.21 14.77
N LEU A 160 3.32 12.93 14.66
CA LEU A 160 2.30 13.97 14.56
C LEU A 160 2.28 14.86 15.81
N ASN A 161 2.28 14.26 17.00
CA ASN A 161 2.23 14.97 18.27
C ASN A 161 3.46 15.89 18.44
N ALA A 162 4.64 15.46 17.99
CA ALA A 162 5.83 16.30 18.01
C ALA A 162 5.64 17.63 17.25
N GLN A 163 4.84 17.66 16.18
CA GLN A 163 4.54 18.90 15.45
C GLN A 163 3.62 19.84 16.23
N PHE A 164 2.78 19.30 17.11
CA PHE A 164 1.85 20.08 17.93
C PHE A 164 2.43 20.53 19.27
N ARG A 165 3.46 19.83 19.79
CA ARG A 165 4.13 20.20 21.06
C ARG A 165 4.76 21.59 21.04
N GLU A 166 5.12 22.11 19.87
CA GLU A 166 5.63 23.46 19.71
C GLU A 166 4.52 24.53 19.79
N ARG A 167 3.24 24.11 19.86
CA ARG A 167 2.06 24.99 19.87
C ARG A 167 1.10 24.64 21.02
N PRO A 168 1.46 24.98 22.28
CA PRO A 168 0.66 24.70 23.47
C PRO A 168 -0.64 25.51 23.55
N ASP A 169 -0.80 26.50 22.68
CA ASP A 169 -1.99 27.35 22.51
C ASP A 169 -3.10 26.68 21.68
N LEU A 170 -2.82 25.54 21.02
CA LEU A 170 -3.81 24.87 20.19
C LEU A 170 -4.96 24.29 21.03
N PRO A 171 -6.21 24.37 20.50
CA PRO A 171 -7.35 23.76 21.15
C PRO A 171 -7.21 22.24 21.20
N ILE A 172 -8.04 21.61 22.04
CA ILE A 172 -8.22 20.15 22.07
C ILE A 172 -8.41 19.65 20.63
N LEU A 173 -7.56 18.72 20.20
CA LEU A 173 -7.66 18.12 18.88
C LEU A 173 -8.90 17.22 18.81
N ALA A 174 -9.68 17.35 17.75
CA ALA A 174 -10.70 16.38 17.37
C ALA A 174 -10.11 15.42 16.34
N ILE A 175 -10.02 14.14 16.68
CA ILE A 175 -9.45 13.10 15.82
C ILE A 175 -10.59 12.22 15.34
N VAL A 176 -10.76 12.11 14.01
CA VAL A 176 -11.72 11.18 13.41
C VAL A 176 -10.96 10.07 12.70
N SER A 177 -11.10 8.83 13.15
CA SER A 177 -10.36 7.68 12.60
C SER A 177 -11.28 6.52 12.22
N TYR A 178 -10.75 5.51 11.54
CA TYR A 178 -11.52 4.27 11.35
C TYR A 178 -11.47 3.40 12.61
N CYS A 179 -12.48 2.55 12.79
CA CYS A 179 -12.62 1.69 13.97
C CYS A 179 -11.65 0.50 13.89
N GLN A 180 -10.44 0.70 14.42
CA GLN A 180 -9.43 -0.34 14.61
C GLN A 180 -8.88 -0.29 16.03
N LYS A 181 -8.90 -1.45 16.72
CA LYS A 181 -8.47 -1.55 18.12
C LYS A 181 -7.05 -1.03 18.36
N GLY A 182 -6.13 -1.31 17.44
CA GLY A 182 -4.73 -0.86 17.57
C GLY A 182 -4.55 0.66 17.47
N LEU A 183 -5.38 1.31 16.65
CA LEU A 183 -5.36 2.76 16.47
C LEU A 183 -5.97 3.48 17.68
N GLN A 184 -7.10 2.99 18.21
CA GLN A 184 -7.73 3.56 19.40
C GLN A 184 -6.74 3.60 20.58
N VAL A 185 -6.08 2.47 20.88
CA VAL A 185 -5.08 2.38 21.96
C VAL A 185 -3.92 3.36 21.74
N ALA A 186 -3.49 3.55 20.49
CA ALA A 186 -2.41 4.47 20.16
C ALA A 186 -2.85 5.94 20.33
N ILE A 187 -4.09 6.29 19.96
CA ILE A 187 -4.65 7.64 20.14
C ILE A 187 -4.77 7.98 21.63
N GLU A 188 -5.39 7.11 22.42
CA GLU A 188 -5.55 7.30 23.87
C GLU A 188 -4.20 7.49 24.58
N LYS A 189 -3.15 6.80 24.10
CA LYS A 189 -1.79 6.92 24.63
C LYS A 189 -1.12 8.24 24.25
N VAL A 190 -1.20 8.65 22.98
CA VAL A 190 -0.42 9.77 22.44
C VAL A 190 -1.14 11.12 22.59
N PHE A 191 -2.46 11.10 22.49
CA PHE A 191 -3.36 12.25 22.59
C PHE A 191 -4.45 12.00 23.66
N PRO A 192 -4.08 11.87 24.95
CA PRO A 192 -5.04 11.51 26.01
C PRO A 192 -6.13 12.58 26.23
N THR A 193 -5.91 13.80 25.75
CA THR A 193 -6.83 14.93 25.88
C THR A 193 -7.64 15.19 24.61
N SER A 194 -7.43 14.45 23.52
CA SER A 194 -8.18 14.64 22.28
C SER A 194 -9.58 14.05 22.37
N GLU A 195 -10.54 14.71 21.73
CA GLU A 195 -11.82 14.09 21.41
C GLU A 195 -11.59 13.10 20.26
N HIS A 196 -11.96 11.83 20.43
CA HIS A 196 -11.77 10.78 19.43
C HIS A 196 -13.11 10.22 18.97
N ASP A 197 -13.36 10.37 17.67
CA ASP A 197 -14.56 9.89 16.99
C ASP A 197 -14.22 8.91 15.85
N TYR A 198 -15.24 8.17 15.42
CA TYR A 198 -15.11 7.23 14.33
C TYR A 198 -15.66 7.80 13.02
N CYS A 199 -14.89 7.60 11.95
CA CYS A 199 -15.28 7.95 10.59
C CYS A 199 -16.54 7.16 10.20
N MET A 200 -17.64 7.89 10.05
CA MET A 200 -18.95 7.36 9.64
C MET A 200 -18.88 6.52 8.37
N ASN A 201 -18.08 6.95 7.38
CA ASN A 201 -17.93 6.20 6.12
C ASN A 201 -17.24 4.84 6.34
N HIS A 202 -16.23 4.77 7.22
CA HIS A 202 -15.58 3.51 7.57
C HIS A 202 -16.51 2.59 8.36
N LEU A 203 -17.24 3.14 9.33
CA LEU A 203 -18.26 2.40 10.05
C LEU A 203 -19.36 1.87 9.12
N ALA A 204 -19.88 2.69 8.20
CA ALA A 204 -20.86 2.28 7.19
C ALA A 204 -20.33 1.15 6.30
N ASN A 205 -19.07 1.23 5.88
CA ASN A 205 -18.44 0.21 5.06
C ASN A 205 -18.26 -1.11 5.83
N ASN A 206 -17.86 -1.04 7.09
CA ASN A 206 -17.77 -2.21 7.97
C ASN A 206 -19.15 -2.84 8.19
N PHE A 207 -20.16 -2.02 8.51
CA PHE A 207 -21.54 -2.44 8.70
C PHE A 207 -22.13 -3.11 7.45
N LYS A 208 -21.89 -2.51 6.26
CA LYS A 208 -22.29 -3.10 4.98
C LYS A 208 -21.60 -4.43 4.70
N LYS A 209 -20.32 -4.58 5.07
CA LYS A 209 -19.58 -5.85 4.91
C LYS A 209 -20.11 -6.96 5.81
N SER A 210 -20.44 -6.62 7.06
CA SER A 210 -20.95 -7.58 8.06
C SER A 210 -22.34 -8.10 7.71
N TYR A 211 -23.31 -7.21 7.45
CA TYR A 211 -24.71 -7.62 7.30
C TYR A 211 -25.17 -7.75 5.84
N ARG A 212 -24.43 -7.15 4.89
CA ARG A 212 -24.73 -7.19 3.44
C ARG A 212 -26.19 -6.86 3.08
N ASN A 213 -26.84 -6.01 3.88
CA ASN A 213 -28.24 -5.66 3.75
C ASN A 213 -28.40 -4.16 3.44
N LEU A 214 -28.95 -3.85 2.26
CA LEU A 214 -29.13 -2.48 1.80
C LEU A 214 -30.13 -1.68 2.65
N VAL A 215 -31.15 -2.33 3.23
CA VAL A 215 -32.12 -1.68 4.11
C VAL A 215 -31.44 -1.25 5.41
N LEU A 216 -30.67 -2.15 6.03
CA LEU A 216 -29.91 -1.84 7.23
C LEU A 216 -28.89 -0.73 6.96
N THR A 217 -28.15 -0.78 5.84
CA THR A 217 -27.19 0.29 5.49
C THR A 217 -27.88 1.64 5.29
N LYS A 218 -29.08 1.67 4.69
CA LYS A 218 -29.85 2.92 4.55
C LYS A 218 -30.33 3.45 5.90
N LEU A 219 -30.81 2.58 6.79
CA LEU A 219 -31.23 2.98 8.13
C LEU A 219 -30.03 3.50 8.96
N TYR A 220 -28.87 2.85 8.83
CA TYR A 220 -27.62 3.31 9.43
C TYR A 220 -27.29 4.75 9.03
N TRP A 221 -27.26 5.05 7.72
CA TRP A 221 -26.98 6.40 7.23
C TRP A 221 -28.03 7.44 7.69
N LYS A 222 -29.30 7.03 7.78
CA LYS A 222 -30.35 7.91 8.29
C LYS A 222 -30.17 8.22 9.78
N ALA A 223 -29.79 7.22 10.57
CA ALA A 223 -29.47 7.42 11.99
C ALA A 223 -28.26 8.36 12.13
N THR A 224 -27.15 8.09 11.43
CA THR A 224 -25.92 8.87 11.59
C THR A 224 -26.01 10.31 11.08
N CYS A 225 -26.96 10.61 10.20
CA CYS A 225 -27.23 11.96 9.70
C CYS A 225 -28.46 12.62 10.37
N ALA A 226 -29.03 12.01 11.40
CA ALA A 226 -30.17 12.57 12.11
C ALA A 226 -29.77 13.87 12.83
N LEU A 227 -30.63 14.90 12.71
CA LEU A 227 -30.41 16.21 13.34
C LEU A 227 -31.06 16.31 14.74
N SER A 228 -31.83 15.29 15.14
CA SER A 228 -32.48 15.22 16.45
C SER A 228 -32.31 13.83 17.06
N ILE A 229 -32.27 13.78 18.39
CA ILE A 229 -32.19 12.51 19.14
C ILE A 229 -33.44 11.64 18.85
N SER A 230 -34.61 12.26 18.70
CA SER A 230 -35.85 11.54 18.39
C SER A 230 -35.77 10.82 17.04
N ASP A 231 -35.26 11.49 16.00
CA ASP A 231 -35.11 10.85 14.67
C ASP A 231 -34.05 9.75 14.73
N PHE A 232 -32.95 9.97 15.45
CA PHE A 232 -31.91 8.97 15.67
C PHE A 232 -32.49 7.71 16.32
N ASP A 233 -33.20 7.86 17.45
CA ASP A 233 -33.82 6.76 18.19
C ASP A 233 -34.85 5.99 17.35
N GLU A 234 -35.60 6.70 16.49
CA GLU A 234 -36.53 6.07 15.55
C GLU A 234 -35.79 5.15 14.57
N TYR A 235 -34.69 5.63 13.97
CA TYR A 235 -33.90 4.82 13.03
C TYR A 235 -33.17 3.66 13.70
N ILE A 236 -32.61 3.88 14.90
CA ILE A 236 -31.99 2.81 15.70
C ILE A 236 -33.02 1.73 16.07
N THR A 237 -34.24 2.12 16.45
CA THR A 237 -35.33 1.17 16.73
C THR A 237 -35.68 0.35 15.49
N LYS A 238 -35.72 0.99 14.31
CA LYS A 238 -35.94 0.28 13.03
C LYS A 238 -34.82 -0.70 12.70
N ILE A 239 -33.55 -0.37 13.00
CA ILE A 239 -32.43 -1.30 12.87
C ILE A 239 -32.64 -2.50 13.79
N LYS A 240 -32.94 -2.25 15.07
CA LYS A 240 -33.21 -3.30 16.06
C LYS A 240 -34.34 -4.25 15.66
N SER A 241 -35.43 -3.71 15.11
CA SER A 241 -36.55 -4.52 14.61
C SER A 241 -36.18 -5.34 13.36
N ALA A 242 -35.31 -4.81 12.50
CA ALA A 242 -34.90 -5.49 11.27
C ALA A 242 -33.82 -6.55 11.52
N ASN A 243 -32.90 -6.30 12.47
CA ASN A 243 -31.85 -7.22 12.87
C ASN A 243 -31.31 -6.84 14.27
N ALA A 244 -31.58 -7.68 15.28
CA ALA A 244 -31.12 -7.46 16.65
C ALA A 244 -29.59 -7.51 16.79
N GLU A 245 -28.92 -8.42 16.08
CA GLU A 245 -27.45 -8.52 16.06
C GLU A 245 -26.78 -7.31 15.39
N ALA A 246 -27.51 -6.56 14.56
CA ALA A 246 -27.02 -5.31 13.98
C ALA A 246 -27.19 -4.09 14.89
N TYR A 247 -27.99 -4.23 15.95
CA TYR A 247 -28.22 -3.20 16.96
C TYR A 247 -27.23 -3.32 18.12
N ASP A 248 -26.91 -4.55 18.53
CA ASP A 248 -25.95 -4.85 19.60
C ASP A 248 -24.49 -4.53 19.18
#